data_AF-A0A8T2SN67-F1
#
_entry.id   AF-A0A8T2SN67-F1
#
_cell.length_a   1.000
_cell.length_b   1.000
_cell.length_c   1.000
_cell.angle_alpha   90.00
_cell.angle_beta   90.00
_cell.angle_gamma   90.00
#
_symmetry.space_group_name_H-M   'P 1'
#
loop_
_entity.id
_entity.type
_entity.pdbx_description
1 polymer ?
#
loop_
_entity_poly.entity_id
_entity_poly.type
_entity_poly.pdbx_seq_one_letter_code
_entity_poly.pdbx_strand_id
1 'polypeptide(L)'
;MIRGLVVMMIRGFPLREFSKGRIMNMRKCALNSIRSKTTRLSDRFGIPILPTQRFTSIDCGSSYRSTYTDYEGIEWVSDSNLTSEGTSIRLSDNVLNQVLVTMRVFNGSQNKYCYSITNSMNSYIVPKAFFLVRASIKAGANPPFTPRNNDGMFRLKMIVDADEWQDVEIPYQDTRWWTYDMYTRAQRNSIDVCFARDGPDGDAPFVSGLELRPLPDTLSTTLLMNGTGRIFICMGHSSYGVLSSENLTYPDDTLDRYWISYNASMSNVITTEETINTLNNVDQPPQKILQSSYTGTSFTSTWTGLEVDSKHYVQFYFAEIDPLVTASGMRVFNISANGMDLTSTPIDVFSEVGANTAYSYQAVVDPDTTGSIRFSFNPVGNSTFSPFLAAAELFNTRISNALTPSAIGQ
;
A
#
# COMPACT_ATOMS: atom_id res chain seq x y z
N MET A 1 49.33 27.95 23.80
CA MET A 1 49.65 26.80 22.93
C MET A 1 48.36 26.25 22.32
N ILE A 2 48.23 26.42 21.01
CA ILE A 2 47.47 25.66 19.97
C ILE A 2 47.09 24.22 20.44
N ARG A 3 45.93 23.58 20.22
CA ARG A 3 44.95 23.37 19.12
C ARG A 3 43.59 22.96 19.78
N GLY A 4 42.37 23.19 19.30
CA GLY A 4 41.79 23.11 17.96
C GLY A 4 40.96 21.82 17.82
N LEU A 5 39.64 21.85 18.06
CA LEU A 5 38.69 20.87 17.51
C LEU A 5 37.30 21.50 17.30
N VAL A 6 36.84 21.43 16.06
CA VAL A 6 35.53 21.82 15.54
C VAL A 6 34.59 20.62 15.68
N VAL A 7 33.39 20.80 16.24
CA VAL A 7 32.25 19.88 16.05
C VAL A 7 30.98 20.69 15.80
N MET A 8 30.68 20.80 14.50
CA MET A 8 29.40 20.71 13.79
C MET A 8 28.09 20.90 14.60
N MET A 9 27.39 22.01 14.30
CA MET A 9 25.95 22.16 14.53
C MET A 9 25.17 21.22 13.61
N ILE A 10 24.24 20.43 14.16
CA ILE A 10 23.09 19.91 13.40
C ILE A 10 21.87 20.68 13.87
N ARG A 11 21.26 21.41 12.94
CA ARG A 11 20.08 22.26 13.14
C ARG A 11 18.85 21.39 13.38
N GLY A 12 18.16 21.67 14.47
CA GLY A 12 16.85 21.11 14.80
C GLY A 12 15.75 21.55 13.84
N PHE A 13 14.81 20.63 13.64
CA PHE A 13 13.51 20.87 13.02
C PHE A 13 12.69 21.86 13.86
N PRO A 14 11.95 22.82 13.26
CA PRO A 14 11.11 23.71 14.03
C PRO A 14 9.80 23.02 14.43
N LEU A 15 9.64 22.87 15.74
CA LEU A 15 8.36 22.88 16.42
C LEU A 15 7.61 24.18 16.07
N ARG A 16 6.33 24.08 15.70
CA ARG A 16 5.37 25.18 15.86
C ARG A 16 4.16 24.68 16.63
N GLU A 17 4.12 25.06 17.90
CA GLU A 17 2.88 25.24 18.63
C GLU A 17 2.15 26.48 18.11
N PHE A 18 0.85 26.38 17.87
CA PHE A 18 -0.09 27.45 18.16
C PHE A 18 -1.23 26.87 18.98
N SER A 19 -1.47 27.50 20.13
CA SER A 19 -2.40 27.07 21.16
C SER A 19 -3.78 27.71 21.01
N LYS A 20 -4.75 27.01 21.62
CA LYS A 20 -6.08 27.42 22.11
C LYS A 20 -7.28 27.32 21.14
N GLY A 21 -8.10 26.30 21.41
CA GLY A 21 -9.49 26.56 21.77
C GLY A 21 -10.56 25.62 21.24
N ARG A 22 -10.75 24.44 21.85
CA ARG A 22 -12.00 24.03 22.54
C ARG A 22 -11.92 22.58 23.01
N ILE A 23 -12.16 22.41 24.30
CA ILE A 23 -12.47 21.13 24.93
C ILE A 23 -13.85 20.70 24.41
N MET A 24 -13.94 19.54 23.76
CA MET A 24 -15.21 18.84 23.58
C MET A 24 -15.13 17.49 24.29
N ASN A 25 -15.81 17.42 25.43
CA ASN A 25 -16.14 16.19 26.13
C ASN A 25 -17.04 15.33 25.23
N MET A 26 -16.57 14.16 24.79
CA MET A 26 -17.46 13.13 24.27
C MET A 26 -17.96 12.27 25.42
N ARG A 27 -19.21 12.54 25.81
CA ARG A 27 -20.03 11.67 26.66
C ARG A 27 -20.25 10.34 25.94
N LYS A 28 -20.24 9.27 26.74
CA LYS A 28 -20.73 7.93 26.42
C LYS A 28 -22.01 7.98 25.58
N CYS A 29 -21.98 7.40 24.38
CA CYS A 29 -23.19 6.85 23.77
C CYS A 29 -23.26 5.37 24.13
N ALA A 30 -24.15 5.06 25.08
CA ALA A 30 -24.60 3.72 25.35
C ALA A 30 -25.47 3.27 24.16
N LEU A 31 -25.06 2.21 23.46
CA LEU A 31 -25.95 1.48 22.56
C LEU A 31 -26.77 0.50 23.41
N ASN A 32 -28.04 0.86 23.60
CA ASN A 32 -29.04 -0.03 24.15
C ASN A 32 -29.22 -1.24 23.24
N SER A 33 -29.16 -2.43 23.85
CA SER A 33 -29.51 -3.70 23.21
C SER A 33 -31.00 -3.65 22.82
N ILE A 34 -31.28 -3.79 21.52
CA ILE A 34 -32.59 -4.21 21.06
C ILE A 34 -32.41 -5.62 20.50
N ARG A 35 -32.90 -6.62 21.25
CA ARG A 35 -33.11 -7.98 20.76
C ARG A 35 -34.18 -7.92 19.66
N SER A 36 -33.79 -8.15 18.40
CA SER A 36 -34.72 -8.58 17.36
C SER A 36 -34.50 -10.06 17.10
N LYS A 37 -35.60 -10.81 17.08
CA LYS A 37 -35.64 -12.27 16.88
C LYS A 37 -35.22 -12.59 15.45
N THR A 38 -34.23 -13.47 15.31
CA THR A 38 -33.79 -14.03 14.04
C THR A 38 -34.86 -14.97 13.49
N THR A 39 -35.57 -14.56 12.44
CA THR A 39 -36.33 -15.44 11.55
C THR A 39 -35.73 -15.37 10.17
N ARG A 40 -35.34 -16.54 9.64
CA ARG A 40 -34.68 -16.73 8.34
C ARG A 40 -35.54 -16.15 7.21
N LEU A 41 -34.99 -15.19 6.50
CA LEU A 41 -35.43 -14.74 5.17
C LEU A 41 -34.18 -14.63 4.28
N SER A 42 -33.46 -15.73 4.12
CA SER A 42 -32.58 -15.95 2.98
C SER A 42 -33.46 -16.60 1.90
N ASP A 43 -33.92 -15.79 0.94
CA ASP A 43 -34.36 -16.19 -0.42
C ASP A 43 -35.31 -15.12 -0.95
N ARG A 44 -34.82 -13.88 -1.21
CA ARG A 44 -35.49 -12.90 -2.10
C ARG A 44 -34.76 -11.59 -2.37
N PHE A 45 -33.43 -11.54 -2.31
CA PHE A 45 -32.67 -10.51 -3.03
C PHE A 45 -31.40 -11.18 -3.51
N GLY A 46 -31.19 -11.20 -4.83
CA GLY A 46 -29.93 -11.66 -5.41
C GLY A 46 -28.83 -10.69 -5.01
N ILE A 47 -28.28 -10.89 -3.82
CA ILE A 47 -26.95 -10.39 -3.49
C ILE A 47 -26.03 -11.18 -4.41
N PRO A 48 -25.29 -10.54 -5.34
CA PRO A 48 -24.26 -11.26 -6.06
C PRO A 48 -23.32 -11.82 -4.99
N ILE A 49 -23.28 -13.13 -4.88
CA ILE A 49 -22.24 -13.82 -4.14
C ILE A 49 -20.97 -13.41 -4.88
N LEU A 50 -20.24 -12.42 -4.36
CA LEU A 50 -18.92 -12.07 -4.87
C LEU A 50 -18.17 -13.40 -5.02
N PRO A 51 -17.63 -13.73 -6.21
CA PRO A 51 -16.89 -14.98 -6.37
C PRO A 51 -15.87 -15.00 -5.24
N THR A 52 -15.92 -16.03 -4.38
CA THR A 52 -15.13 -16.09 -3.14
C THR A 52 -13.69 -15.78 -3.49
N GLN A 53 -13.27 -14.53 -3.29
CA GLN A 53 -11.95 -14.09 -3.65
C GLN A 53 -11.07 -14.69 -2.58
N ARG A 54 -10.33 -15.74 -2.94
CA ARG A 54 -9.55 -16.53 -1.97
C ARG A 54 -8.27 -15.78 -1.63
N PHE A 55 -8.45 -14.67 -0.94
CA PHE A 55 -7.36 -14.03 -0.22
C PHE A 55 -6.79 -15.02 0.77
N THR A 56 -5.49 -14.90 1.01
CA THR A 56 -4.83 -15.59 2.12
C THR A 56 -4.38 -14.54 3.09
N SER A 57 -4.95 -14.52 4.29
CA SER A 57 -4.61 -13.57 5.33
C SER A 57 -4.23 -14.35 6.59
N ILE A 58 -3.03 -14.11 7.09
CA ILE A 58 -2.38 -14.91 8.12
C ILE A 58 -2.05 -14.01 9.30
N ASP A 59 -2.64 -14.31 10.46
CA ASP A 59 -2.36 -13.64 11.73
C ASP A 59 -1.17 -14.32 12.41
N CYS A 60 -0.02 -13.64 12.38
CA CYS A 60 1.27 -14.18 12.79
C CYS A 60 1.42 -14.15 14.31
N GLY A 61 1.65 -15.32 14.91
CA GLY A 61 1.71 -15.45 16.36
C GLY A 61 0.33 -15.53 17.04
N SER A 62 -0.75 -15.64 16.28
CA SER A 62 -2.07 -15.98 16.84
C SER A 62 -2.10 -17.39 17.44
N SER A 63 -3.16 -17.70 18.20
CA SER A 63 -3.31 -19.00 18.86
C SER A 63 -3.50 -20.14 17.85
N TYR A 64 -3.07 -21.34 18.24
CA TYR A 64 -3.07 -22.53 17.37
C TYR A 64 -4.43 -22.77 16.70
N ARG A 65 -4.43 -22.84 15.36
CA ARG A 65 -5.63 -23.03 14.51
C ARG A 65 -6.77 -22.03 14.77
N SER A 66 -6.47 -20.86 15.34
CA SER A 66 -7.46 -19.79 15.44
C SER A 66 -7.79 -19.22 14.08
N THR A 67 -9.04 -18.79 13.94
CA THR A 67 -9.54 -18.04 12.79
C THR A 67 -10.48 -16.95 13.28
N TYR A 68 -10.58 -15.87 12.51
CA TYR A 68 -11.59 -14.84 12.71
C TYR A 68 -11.86 -14.12 11.39
N THR A 69 -12.99 -13.42 11.33
CA THR A 69 -13.28 -12.48 10.25
C THR A 69 -13.21 -11.08 10.82
N ASP A 70 -12.45 -10.20 10.17
CA ASP A 70 -12.35 -8.81 10.60
C ASP A 70 -13.59 -7.98 10.21
N TYR A 71 -13.53 -6.68 10.49
CA TYR A 71 -14.64 -5.77 10.18
C TYR A 71 -14.80 -5.49 8.67
N GLU A 72 -13.78 -5.81 7.87
CA GLU A 72 -13.76 -5.65 6.41
C GLU A 72 -14.35 -6.90 5.73
N GLY A 73 -14.55 -7.98 6.49
CA GLY A 73 -15.08 -9.24 5.99
C GLY A 73 -13.98 -10.21 5.51
N ILE A 74 -12.71 -9.93 5.82
CA ILE A 74 -11.57 -10.77 5.45
C ILE A 74 -11.38 -11.85 6.53
N GLU A 75 -11.28 -13.10 6.09
CA GLU A 75 -10.96 -14.22 6.97
C GLU A 75 -9.45 -14.30 7.22
N TRP A 76 -9.07 -14.28 8.49
CA TRP A 76 -7.72 -14.43 8.98
C TRP A 76 -7.53 -15.80 9.61
N VAL A 77 -6.43 -16.46 9.28
CA VAL A 77 -6.06 -17.78 9.81
C VAL A 77 -4.75 -17.73 10.57
N SER A 78 -4.58 -18.63 11.53
CA SER A 78 -3.35 -18.74 12.28
C SER A 78 -2.17 -19.23 11.45
N ASP A 79 -0.99 -18.66 11.72
CA ASP A 79 0.28 -19.03 11.11
C ASP A 79 0.90 -20.33 11.65
N SER A 80 0.25 -20.96 12.63
CA SER A 80 0.75 -22.12 13.38
C SER A 80 1.06 -23.38 12.57
N ASN A 81 0.47 -23.54 11.38
CA ASN A 81 0.78 -24.67 10.48
C ASN A 81 1.75 -24.27 9.35
N LEU A 82 2.23 -23.02 9.32
CA LEU A 82 3.04 -22.46 8.24
C LEU A 82 4.51 -22.34 8.60
N THR A 83 4.80 -22.30 9.90
CA THR A 83 6.16 -22.28 10.44
C THR A 83 6.17 -22.99 11.78
N SER A 84 7.22 -23.80 12.02
CA SER A 84 7.48 -24.44 13.31
C SER A 84 8.43 -23.62 14.18
N GLU A 85 8.95 -22.51 13.66
CA GLU A 85 10.00 -21.70 14.28
C GLU A 85 9.43 -20.40 14.87
N GLY A 86 10.21 -19.77 15.74
CA GLY A 86 9.87 -18.49 16.36
C GLY A 86 8.85 -18.57 17.49
N THR A 87 8.78 -17.50 18.26
CA THR A 87 7.92 -17.37 19.44
C THR A 87 6.72 -16.47 19.13
N SER A 88 5.52 -16.92 19.51
CA SER A 88 4.31 -16.08 19.50
C SER A 88 4.34 -15.11 20.68
N ILE A 89 4.13 -13.83 20.39
CA ILE A 89 4.09 -12.77 21.40
C ILE A 89 2.82 -11.95 21.18
N ARG A 90 2.11 -11.70 22.29
CA ARG A 90 0.98 -10.76 22.32
C ARG A 90 1.49 -9.39 22.73
N LEU A 91 1.22 -8.38 21.91
CA LEU A 91 1.54 -6.99 22.21
C LEU A 91 0.59 -6.43 23.28
N SER A 92 1.11 -5.58 24.15
CA SER A 92 0.33 -4.90 25.20
C SER A 92 -0.48 -3.70 24.69
N ASP A 93 -0.43 -3.43 23.39
CA ASP A 93 -1.02 -2.24 22.78
C ASP A 93 -2.53 -2.43 22.60
N ASN A 94 -3.29 -1.35 22.83
CA ASN A 94 -4.73 -1.34 22.58
C ASN A 94 -4.98 -0.99 21.10
N VAL A 95 -4.89 -2.00 20.23
CA VAL A 95 -5.06 -1.84 18.78
C VAL A 95 -6.45 -2.33 18.36
N LEU A 96 -7.11 -1.56 17.48
CA LEU A 96 -8.41 -1.97 16.92
C LEU A 96 -8.27 -3.10 15.90
N ASN A 97 -7.19 -3.10 15.12
CA ASN A 97 -6.91 -4.15 14.15
C ASN A 97 -6.32 -5.38 14.84
N GLN A 98 -7.07 -6.49 14.81
CA GLN A 98 -6.75 -7.72 15.52
C GLN A 98 -5.42 -8.35 15.06
N VAL A 99 -5.06 -8.25 13.78
CA VAL A 99 -3.81 -8.82 13.26
C VAL A 99 -2.56 -8.20 13.88
N LEU A 100 -2.68 -6.96 14.38
CA LEU A 100 -1.58 -6.22 14.99
C LEU A 100 -1.44 -6.47 16.50
N VAL A 101 -2.30 -7.32 17.08
CA VAL A 101 -2.27 -7.64 18.52
C VAL A 101 -1.24 -8.73 18.82
N THR A 102 -0.90 -9.55 17.83
CA THR A 102 0.10 -10.60 17.92
C THR A 102 1.25 -10.36 16.95
N MET A 103 2.39 -10.96 17.27
CA MET A 103 3.52 -11.07 16.37
C MET A 103 4.18 -12.43 16.54
N ARG A 104 4.85 -12.90 15.48
CA ARG A 104 5.86 -13.95 15.59
C ARG A 104 7.25 -13.32 15.58
N VAL A 105 8.09 -13.71 16.53
CA VAL A 105 9.50 -13.30 16.61
C VAL A 105 10.40 -14.50 16.35
N PHE A 106 11.30 -14.39 15.38
CA PHE A 106 12.24 -15.45 15.03
C PHE A 106 13.58 -15.27 15.77
N ASN A 107 13.63 -15.82 16.99
CA ASN A 107 14.76 -15.70 17.92
C ASN A 107 15.73 -16.89 17.91
N GLY A 108 15.62 -17.81 16.94
CA GLY A 108 16.54 -18.93 16.83
C GLY A 108 17.92 -18.55 16.28
N SER A 109 18.74 -19.57 16.05
CA SER A 109 20.13 -19.44 15.57
C SER A 109 20.26 -19.25 14.06
N GLN A 110 19.18 -19.43 13.29
CA GLN A 110 19.21 -19.27 11.84
C GLN A 110 19.16 -17.78 11.48
N ASN A 111 19.72 -17.43 10.33
CA ASN A 111 19.67 -16.04 9.84
C ASN A 111 18.41 -15.74 9.04
N LYS A 112 17.70 -16.76 8.55
CA LYS A 112 16.52 -16.63 7.69
C LYS A 112 15.44 -17.62 8.11
N TYR A 113 14.20 -17.15 8.15
CA TYR A 113 13.00 -17.91 8.48
C TYR A 113 11.94 -17.67 7.43
N CYS A 114 11.23 -18.71 6.99
CA CYS A 114 10.28 -18.59 5.89
C CYS A 114 8.93 -19.19 6.25
N TYR A 115 7.88 -18.53 5.81
CA TYR A 115 6.55 -19.09 5.65
C TYR A 115 6.44 -19.67 4.26
N SER A 116 5.95 -20.91 4.12
CA SER A 116 5.66 -21.48 2.80
C SER A 116 4.16 -21.52 2.57
N ILE A 117 3.67 -20.65 1.68
CA ILE A 117 2.25 -20.53 1.36
C ILE A 117 1.98 -21.32 0.08
N THR A 118 1.29 -22.45 0.20
CA THR A 118 1.15 -23.45 -0.86
C THR A 118 -0.21 -23.38 -1.56
N ASN A 119 -0.28 -23.98 -2.76
CA ASN A 119 -1.51 -24.12 -3.54
C ASN A 119 -2.66 -24.80 -2.75
N SER A 120 -2.34 -25.72 -1.84
CA SER A 120 -3.37 -26.36 -1.00
C SER A 120 -4.10 -25.38 -0.07
N MET A 121 -3.47 -24.26 0.28
CA MET A 121 -4.11 -23.18 1.03
C MET A 121 -4.75 -22.14 0.11
N ASN A 122 -4.09 -21.86 -1.02
CA ASN A 122 -4.59 -20.94 -2.01
C ASN A 122 -4.44 -21.52 -3.42
N SER A 123 -5.55 -21.99 -3.98
CA SER A 123 -5.56 -22.66 -5.29
C SER A 123 -5.10 -21.78 -6.45
N TYR A 124 -5.01 -20.46 -6.28
CA TYR A 124 -4.48 -19.54 -7.27
C TYR A 124 -2.94 -19.56 -7.36
N ILE A 125 -2.25 -20.13 -6.37
CA ILE A 125 -0.78 -20.22 -6.37
C ILE A 125 -0.36 -21.31 -7.35
N VAL A 126 -0.16 -20.90 -8.59
CA VAL A 126 0.39 -21.70 -9.67
C VAL A 126 1.55 -20.95 -10.32
N PRO A 127 2.52 -21.65 -10.95
CA PRO A 127 3.62 -21.00 -11.65
C PRO A 127 3.12 -19.92 -12.59
N LYS A 128 3.75 -18.75 -12.53
CA LYS A 128 3.45 -17.55 -13.30
C LYS A 128 2.22 -16.75 -12.88
N ALA A 129 1.44 -17.18 -11.88
CA ALA A 129 0.38 -16.34 -11.32
C ALA A 129 0.96 -15.14 -10.56
N PHE A 130 0.29 -13.99 -10.65
CA PHE A 130 0.73 -12.75 -10.04
C PHE A 130 0.04 -12.52 -8.69
N PHE A 131 0.77 -11.91 -7.77
CA PHE A 131 0.28 -11.66 -6.41
C PHE A 131 0.78 -10.30 -5.91
N LEU A 132 -0.09 -9.61 -5.18
CA LEU A 132 0.30 -8.64 -4.17
C LEU A 132 0.56 -9.44 -2.89
N VAL A 133 1.78 -9.34 -2.38
CA VAL A 133 2.22 -9.86 -1.08
C VAL A 133 2.37 -8.67 -0.15
N ARG A 134 1.68 -8.70 0.97
CA ARG A 134 1.69 -7.65 1.98
C ARG A 134 2.15 -8.20 3.33
N ALA A 135 3.01 -7.45 4.00
CA ALA A 135 3.47 -7.73 5.34
C ALA A 135 3.16 -6.56 6.26
N SER A 136 2.50 -6.87 7.37
CA SER A 136 2.20 -5.92 8.45
C SER A 136 3.12 -6.17 9.62
N ILE A 137 3.81 -5.13 10.09
CA ILE A 137 4.77 -5.21 11.19
C ILE A 137 4.48 -4.12 12.22
N LYS A 138 4.38 -4.50 13.50
CA LYS A 138 4.21 -3.58 14.61
C LYS A 138 5.16 -3.94 15.74
N ALA A 139 6.03 -3.01 16.16
CA ALA A 139 6.90 -3.23 17.32
C ALA A 139 6.16 -2.99 18.64
N GLY A 140 5.34 -1.94 18.68
CA GLY A 140 4.51 -1.57 19.82
C GLY A 140 5.21 -0.69 20.85
N ALA A 141 4.44 -0.14 21.79
CA ALA A 141 4.98 0.80 22.80
C ALA A 141 5.98 0.13 23.75
N ASN A 142 5.78 -1.16 24.02
CA ASN A 142 6.67 -1.97 24.86
C ASN A 142 7.10 -3.22 24.07
N PRO A 143 8.06 -3.09 23.15
CA PRO A 143 8.52 -4.22 22.36
C PRO A 143 9.08 -5.33 23.26
N PRO A 144 8.97 -6.61 22.85
CA PRO A 144 9.37 -7.75 23.67
C PRO A 144 10.89 -7.90 23.84
N PHE A 145 11.68 -7.18 23.06
CA PHE A 145 13.14 -7.13 23.13
C PHE A 145 13.63 -5.76 22.68
N THR A 146 14.88 -5.43 23.01
CA THR A 146 15.53 -4.20 22.56
C THR A 146 16.25 -4.45 21.23
N PRO A 147 16.37 -3.44 20.35
CA PRO A 147 17.25 -3.53 19.20
C PRO A 147 18.67 -3.90 19.64
N ARG A 148 19.35 -4.71 18.83
CA ARG A 148 20.73 -5.11 19.04
C ARG A 148 21.67 -3.93 18.89
N ASN A 149 21.36 -3.02 17.98
CA ASN A 149 22.10 -1.79 17.77
C ASN A 149 21.59 -0.68 18.72
N ASN A 150 22.53 0.07 19.30
CA ASN A 150 22.22 1.13 20.28
C ASN A 150 21.68 2.43 19.64
N ASP A 151 21.29 2.41 18.38
CA ASP A 151 20.72 3.55 17.65
C ASP A 151 19.18 3.60 17.72
N GLY A 152 18.57 2.62 18.37
CA GLY A 152 17.13 2.60 18.61
C GLY A 152 16.30 2.18 17.39
N MET A 153 16.88 1.45 16.44
CA MET A 153 16.18 0.96 15.25
C MET A 153 16.25 -0.57 15.17
N PHE A 154 15.09 -1.22 15.03
CA PHE A 154 15.03 -2.62 14.61
C PHE A 154 15.34 -2.73 13.13
N ARG A 155 16.23 -3.66 12.75
CA ARG A 155 16.58 -3.95 11.35
C ARG A 155 16.45 -5.41 10.98
N LEU A 156 15.70 -5.66 9.91
CA LEU A 156 15.48 -6.97 9.34
C LEU A 156 15.25 -6.86 7.82
N LYS A 157 15.38 -7.97 7.11
CA LYS A 157 15.16 -8.06 5.67
C LYS A 157 13.97 -8.96 5.36
N MET A 158 13.19 -8.57 4.36
CA MET A 158 12.12 -9.38 3.80
C MET A 158 12.47 -9.83 2.39
N ILE A 159 12.10 -11.07 2.08
CA ILE A 159 12.41 -11.74 0.81
C ILE A 159 11.16 -12.53 0.40
N VAL A 160 10.79 -12.49 -0.87
CA VAL A 160 9.73 -13.34 -1.42
C VAL A 160 10.33 -14.25 -2.47
N ASP A 161 10.21 -15.57 -2.27
CA ASP A 161 10.93 -16.60 -3.02
C ASP A 161 12.46 -16.34 -3.05
N ALA A 162 12.96 -15.87 -4.19
CA ALA A 162 14.37 -15.51 -4.40
C ALA A 162 14.60 -13.99 -4.52
N ASP A 163 13.52 -13.21 -4.47
CA ASP A 163 13.54 -11.78 -4.73
C ASP A 163 13.64 -10.98 -3.44
N GLU A 164 14.59 -10.04 -3.40
CA GLU A 164 14.72 -9.10 -2.29
C GLU A 164 13.56 -8.12 -2.28
N TRP A 165 12.79 -8.13 -1.19
CA TRP A 165 11.62 -7.29 -1.05
C TRP A 165 11.98 -5.95 -0.41
N GLN A 166 12.36 -5.97 0.87
CA GLN A 166 12.47 -4.75 1.66
C GLN A 166 13.49 -4.90 2.79
N ASP A 167 14.32 -3.88 2.95
CA ASP A 167 15.08 -3.65 4.17
C ASP A 167 14.19 -2.84 5.13
N VAL A 168 13.82 -3.45 6.24
CA VAL A 168 12.85 -2.93 7.20
C VAL A 168 13.60 -2.25 8.34
N GLU A 169 13.30 -0.98 8.55
CA GLU A 169 13.78 -0.20 9.69
C GLU A 169 12.59 0.30 10.51
N ILE A 170 12.48 -0.14 11.77
CA ILE A 170 11.37 0.24 12.66
C ILE A 170 11.92 0.87 13.94
N PRO A 171 11.51 2.10 14.31
CA PRO A 171 11.96 2.71 15.55
C PRO A 171 11.56 1.89 16.79
N TYR A 172 12.45 1.85 17.77
CA TYR A 172 12.17 1.26 19.07
C TYR A 172 11.01 1.99 19.76
N GLN A 173 10.09 1.22 20.33
CA GLN A 173 8.86 1.73 20.97
C GLN A 173 7.90 2.46 20.01
N ASP A 174 7.99 2.22 18.70
CA ASP A 174 7.04 2.79 17.74
C ASP A 174 5.64 2.18 17.93
N THR A 175 4.68 3.05 18.19
CA THR A 175 3.27 2.67 18.37
C THR A 175 2.53 2.55 17.04
N ARG A 176 3.11 3.00 15.93
CA ARG A 176 2.58 2.80 14.58
C ARG A 176 2.80 1.35 14.13
N TRP A 177 2.06 0.96 13.12
CA TRP A 177 2.35 -0.24 12.34
C TRP A 177 2.85 0.18 10.96
N TRP A 178 3.61 -0.70 10.35
CA TRP A 178 4.22 -0.53 9.04
C TRP A 178 3.67 -1.60 8.12
N THR A 179 3.31 -1.18 6.92
CA THR A 179 2.79 -2.07 5.87
C THR A 179 3.71 -1.96 4.68
N TYR A 180 4.12 -3.10 4.15
CA TYR A 180 4.94 -3.19 2.95
C TYR A 180 4.21 -4.06 1.96
N ASP A 181 4.19 -3.65 0.69
CA ASP A 181 3.53 -4.35 -0.41
C ASP A 181 4.57 -4.65 -1.50
N MET A 182 4.53 -5.85 -2.04
CA MET A 182 5.30 -6.27 -3.20
C MET A 182 4.39 -6.99 -4.20
N TYR A 183 4.56 -6.63 -5.46
CA TYR A 183 3.91 -7.28 -6.58
C TYR A 183 4.94 -8.24 -7.17
N THR A 184 4.62 -9.52 -7.08
CA THR A 184 5.49 -10.60 -7.52
C THR A 184 4.74 -11.64 -8.33
N ARG A 185 5.49 -12.59 -8.86
CA ARG A 185 5.00 -13.71 -9.65
C ARG A 185 5.44 -15.01 -8.99
N ALA A 186 4.49 -15.90 -8.73
CA ALA A 186 4.77 -17.22 -8.17
C ALA A 186 5.71 -18.01 -9.10
N GLN A 187 6.81 -18.51 -8.54
CA GLN A 187 7.78 -19.32 -9.30
C GLN A 187 7.41 -20.81 -9.31
N ARG A 188 6.63 -21.24 -8.31
CA ARG A 188 6.25 -22.64 -8.08
C ARG A 188 4.77 -22.73 -7.67
N ASN A 189 4.33 -23.90 -7.21
CA ASN A 189 3.04 -24.10 -6.54
C ASN A 189 3.06 -23.65 -5.05
N SER A 190 3.99 -22.77 -4.71
CA SER A 190 4.15 -22.14 -3.40
C SER A 190 4.78 -20.76 -3.59
N ILE A 191 4.54 -19.88 -2.64
CA ILE A 191 5.27 -18.63 -2.44
C ILE A 191 5.89 -18.68 -1.05
N ASP A 192 7.20 -18.53 -0.98
CA ASP A 192 7.91 -18.47 0.30
C ASP A 192 8.10 -17.01 0.70
N VAL A 193 7.55 -16.62 1.85
CA VAL A 193 7.76 -15.28 2.42
C VAL A 193 8.73 -15.39 3.58
N CYS A 194 9.92 -14.85 3.40
CA CYS A 194 11.05 -15.01 4.31
C CYS A 194 11.43 -13.71 5.01
N PHE A 195 11.85 -13.86 6.27
CA PHE A 195 12.35 -12.82 7.13
C PHE A 195 13.76 -13.19 7.58
N ALA A 196 14.71 -12.28 7.39
CA ALA A 196 16.11 -12.49 7.70
C ALA A 196 16.67 -11.37 8.58
N ARG A 197 17.72 -11.69 9.34
CA ARG A 197 18.51 -10.67 10.05
C ARG A 197 19.19 -9.76 9.03
N ASP A 198 19.26 -8.46 9.33
CA ASP A 198 20.10 -7.54 8.56
C ASP A 198 21.59 -7.73 8.91
N GLY A 199 22.18 -8.78 8.33
CA GLY A 199 23.57 -9.16 8.60
C GLY A 199 23.79 -9.79 9.99
N PRO A 200 25.07 -9.98 10.39
CA PRO A 200 25.42 -10.61 11.66
C PRO A 200 24.89 -9.85 12.89
N ASP A 201 24.76 -8.53 12.76
CA ASP A 201 24.31 -7.62 13.82
C ASP A 201 22.82 -7.26 13.68
N GLY A 202 22.09 -7.93 12.80
CA GLY A 202 20.66 -7.73 12.61
C GLY A 202 19.80 -8.26 13.76
N ASP A 203 18.66 -7.62 13.94
CA ASP A 203 17.69 -7.97 14.98
C ASP A 203 17.00 -9.31 14.70
N ALA A 204 16.39 -9.88 15.75
CA ALA A 204 15.49 -11.01 15.53
C ALA A 204 14.34 -10.55 14.63
N PRO A 205 14.12 -11.16 13.44
CA PRO A 205 13.05 -10.72 12.57
C PRO A 205 11.69 -10.99 13.19
N PHE A 206 10.70 -10.15 12.89
CA PHE A 206 9.35 -10.30 13.41
C PHE A 206 8.30 -9.78 12.44
N VAL A 207 7.09 -10.33 12.52
CA VAL A 207 5.96 -9.97 11.66
C VAL A 207 4.63 -10.19 12.41
N SER A 208 3.64 -9.35 12.13
CA SER A 208 2.30 -9.43 12.72
C SER A 208 1.27 -10.01 11.76
N GLY A 209 1.33 -9.66 10.47
CA GLY A 209 0.38 -10.14 9.47
C GLY A 209 1.04 -10.42 8.12
N LEU A 210 0.54 -11.43 7.42
CA LEU A 210 0.90 -11.73 6.03
C LEU A 210 -0.34 -11.88 5.18
N GLU A 211 -0.30 -11.30 3.99
CA GLU A 211 -1.45 -11.17 3.11
C GLU A 211 -1.04 -11.46 1.67
N LEU A 212 -1.70 -12.42 1.03
CA LEU A 212 -1.54 -12.74 -0.39
C LEU A 212 -2.85 -12.47 -1.12
N ARG A 213 -2.78 -11.61 -2.14
CA ARG A 213 -3.89 -11.23 -3.01
C ARG A 213 -3.58 -11.63 -4.44
N PRO A 214 -4.31 -12.58 -5.04
CA PRO A 214 -4.15 -12.90 -6.45
C PRO A 214 -4.42 -11.67 -7.31
N LEU A 215 -3.56 -11.41 -8.29
CA LEU A 215 -3.69 -10.30 -9.23
C LEU A 215 -4.08 -10.82 -10.62
N PRO A 216 -5.00 -10.13 -11.34
CA PRO A 216 -5.24 -10.38 -12.75
C PRO A 216 -3.95 -10.23 -13.57
N ASP A 217 -3.78 -11.07 -14.59
CA ASP A 217 -2.64 -10.98 -15.52
C ASP A 217 -2.78 -9.86 -16.57
N THR A 218 -3.90 -9.13 -16.51
CA THR A 218 -4.21 -7.98 -17.35
C THR A 218 -3.83 -6.64 -16.74
N LEU A 219 -3.48 -6.58 -15.45
CA LEU A 219 -3.05 -5.32 -14.82
C LEU A 219 -1.79 -4.82 -15.52
N SER A 220 -1.66 -3.51 -15.70
CA SER A 220 -0.48 -2.90 -16.32
C SER A 220 0.80 -3.27 -15.59
N THR A 221 0.77 -3.32 -14.25
CA THR A 221 1.88 -3.80 -13.43
C THR A 221 2.26 -5.25 -13.77
N THR A 222 1.29 -6.16 -13.86
CA THR A 222 1.56 -7.58 -14.20
C THR A 222 2.05 -7.77 -15.63
N LEU A 223 1.53 -7.01 -16.59
CA LEU A 223 2.01 -7.02 -17.98
C LEU A 223 3.46 -6.53 -18.06
N LEU A 224 3.81 -5.48 -17.34
CA LEU A 224 5.18 -4.98 -17.25
C LEU A 224 6.11 -5.98 -16.59
N MET A 225 5.70 -6.61 -15.48
CA MET A 225 6.46 -7.68 -14.84
C MET A 225 6.74 -8.82 -15.81
N ASN A 226 5.74 -9.23 -16.58
CA ASN A 226 5.88 -10.30 -17.58
C ASN A 226 6.83 -9.92 -18.72
N GLY A 227 6.71 -8.69 -19.24
CA GLY A 227 7.51 -8.19 -20.36
C GLY A 227 8.95 -7.84 -20.01
N THR A 228 9.23 -7.53 -18.74
CA THR A 228 10.55 -7.05 -18.29
C THR A 228 11.29 -8.00 -17.35
N GLY A 229 10.62 -9.01 -16.79
CA GLY A 229 11.20 -9.88 -15.77
C GLY A 229 11.49 -9.14 -14.45
N ARG A 230 10.75 -8.08 -14.17
CA ARG A 230 10.89 -7.26 -12.97
C ARG A 230 9.81 -7.58 -11.94
N ILE A 231 10.09 -7.22 -10.70
CA ILE A 231 9.13 -7.12 -9.60
C ILE A 231 8.91 -5.65 -9.25
N PHE A 232 7.80 -5.37 -8.56
CA PHE A 232 7.42 -4.02 -8.18
C PHE A 232 7.30 -3.96 -6.66
N ILE A 233 8.09 -3.10 -6.04
CA ILE A 233 7.94 -2.75 -4.62
C ILE A 233 7.03 -1.53 -4.56
N CYS A 234 5.91 -1.62 -3.85
CA CYS A 234 4.98 -0.51 -3.77
C CYS A 234 5.51 0.54 -2.80
N MET A 235 5.65 1.78 -3.28
CA MET A 235 6.01 2.94 -2.46
C MET A 235 4.76 3.56 -1.82
N GLY A 236 3.59 3.32 -2.40
CA GLY A 236 2.30 3.66 -1.82
C GLY A 236 1.19 3.83 -2.86
N HIS A 237 -0.04 3.76 -2.38
CA HIS A 237 -1.23 4.14 -3.12
C HIS A 237 -1.84 5.37 -2.41
N SER A 238 -2.00 6.48 -3.13
CA SER A 238 -2.49 7.76 -2.58
C SER A 238 -3.82 8.13 -3.22
N SER A 239 -4.80 8.49 -2.39
CA SER A 239 -6.08 9.05 -2.83
C SER A 239 -6.08 10.56 -2.59
N TYR A 240 -6.32 11.37 -3.61
CA TYR A 240 -6.15 12.83 -3.56
C TYR A 240 -7.45 13.61 -3.33
N GLY A 241 -8.61 12.99 -3.59
CA GLY A 241 -9.91 13.64 -3.47
C GLY A 241 -10.67 13.41 -2.15
N VAL A 242 -10.16 12.58 -1.25
CA VAL A 242 -10.94 12.15 -0.07
C VAL A 242 -10.88 13.19 1.06
N LEU A 243 -12.05 13.53 1.59
CA LEU A 243 -12.25 14.54 2.65
C LEU A 243 -11.99 14.02 4.07
N SER A 244 -11.88 12.71 4.25
CA SER A 244 -11.72 12.05 5.54
C SER A 244 -10.32 11.50 5.73
N SER A 245 -9.93 11.29 6.99
CA SER A 245 -8.76 10.48 7.34
C SER A 245 -8.99 8.98 7.13
N GLU A 246 -10.07 8.59 6.43
CA GLU A 246 -10.38 7.19 6.20
C GLU A 246 -9.59 6.74 4.98
N ASN A 247 -8.70 5.79 5.21
CA ASN A 247 -8.01 5.08 4.15
C ASN A 247 -9.00 4.12 3.48
N LEU A 248 -8.83 3.89 2.18
CA LEU A 248 -9.69 3.00 1.42
C LEU A 248 -8.98 1.67 1.16
N THR A 249 -9.69 0.57 1.35
CA THR A 249 -9.20 -0.79 1.09
C THR A 249 -10.40 -1.68 0.72
N TYR A 250 -10.27 -2.99 0.79
CA TYR A 250 -11.41 -3.90 0.71
C TYR A 250 -12.56 -3.51 1.68
N PRO A 251 -13.84 -3.64 1.29
CA PRO A 251 -14.35 -4.18 0.02
C PRO A 251 -14.46 -3.16 -1.12
N ASP A 252 -14.14 -1.89 -0.89
CA ASP A 252 -14.24 -0.85 -1.92
C ASP A 252 -13.17 -1.06 -3.02
N ASP A 253 -12.00 -1.58 -2.67
CA ASP A 253 -11.00 -2.10 -3.62
C ASP A 253 -11.01 -3.63 -3.66
N THR A 254 -11.44 -4.20 -4.77
CA THR A 254 -11.44 -5.66 -4.97
C THR A 254 -10.05 -6.28 -5.05
N LEU A 255 -8.99 -5.50 -5.31
CA LEU A 255 -7.61 -5.98 -5.23
C LEU A 255 -7.02 -5.87 -3.81
N ASP A 256 -7.78 -5.29 -2.88
CA ASP A 256 -7.38 -5.04 -1.49
C ASP A 256 -6.07 -4.24 -1.37
N ARG A 257 -5.89 -3.25 -2.27
CA ARG A 257 -4.83 -2.26 -2.12
C ARG A 257 -5.20 -1.28 -1.01
N TYR A 258 -4.20 -0.91 -0.22
CA TYR A 258 -4.37 0.07 0.84
C TYR A 258 -4.09 1.47 0.31
N TRP A 259 -5.13 2.29 0.19
CA TRP A 259 -5.07 3.67 -0.31
C TRP A 259 -5.06 4.67 0.83
N ILE A 260 -3.97 5.43 0.92
CA ILE A 260 -3.78 6.44 1.93
C ILE A 260 -4.40 7.76 1.46
N SER A 261 -5.29 8.31 2.26
CA SER A 261 -5.97 9.57 1.94
C SER A 261 -5.03 10.76 2.12
N TYR A 262 -4.88 11.54 1.07
CA TYR A 262 -4.17 12.82 1.08
C TYR A 262 -5.05 13.86 1.76
N ASN A 263 -4.48 14.56 2.75
CA ASN A 263 -5.20 15.59 3.49
C ASN A 263 -5.31 16.88 2.65
N ALA A 264 -6.31 16.93 1.77
CA ALA A 264 -6.61 18.07 0.92
C ALA A 264 -7.49 19.12 1.65
N SER A 265 -7.30 20.39 1.30
CA SER A 265 -8.27 21.44 1.65
C SER A 265 -9.57 21.21 0.89
N MET A 266 -10.73 21.37 1.56
CA MET A 266 -12.05 21.27 0.92
C MET A 266 -12.22 22.22 -0.27
N SER A 267 -11.54 23.37 -0.27
CA SER A 267 -11.53 24.30 -1.40
C SER A 267 -10.90 23.76 -2.68
N ASN A 268 -10.18 22.64 -2.56
CA ASN A 268 -9.41 22.01 -3.62
C ASN A 268 -9.89 20.59 -3.92
N VAL A 269 -11.12 20.27 -3.54
CA VAL A 269 -11.70 18.95 -3.76
C VAL A 269 -13.00 19.08 -4.53
N ILE A 270 -13.15 18.26 -5.56
CA ILE A 270 -14.42 18.02 -6.26
C ILE A 270 -14.87 16.59 -5.97
N THR A 271 -16.17 16.39 -5.78
CA THR A 271 -16.78 15.10 -5.46
C THR A 271 -18.05 14.88 -6.27
N THR A 272 -18.40 13.63 -6.49
CA THR A 272 -19.67 13.23 -7.11
C THR A 272 -20.22 11.97 -6.44
N GLU A 273 -21.55 11.84 -6.44
CA GLU A 273 -22.24 10.60 -6.04
C GLU A 273 -22.59 9.73 -7.27
N GLU A 274 -22.31 10.23 -8.48
CA GLU A 274 -22.56 9.51 -9.72
C GLU A 274 -21.68 8.25 -9.82
N THR A 275 -22.18 7.26 -10.56
CA THR A 275 -21.42 6.04 -10.84
C THR A 275 -20.26 6.34 -11.78
N ILE A 276 -19.05 5.89 -11.43
CA ILE A 276 -17.89 5.97 -12.32
C ILE A 276 -17.72 4.65 -13.05
N ASN A 277 -17.68 4.70 -14.38
CA ASN A 277 -17.42 3.52 -15.20
C ASN A 277 -15.93 3.13 -15.12
N THR A 278 -15.64 2.03 -14.43
CA THR A 278 -14.29 1.46 -14.27
C THR A 278 -14.03 0.25 -15.17
N LEU A 279 -15.04 -0.23 -15.91
CA LEU A 279 -14.99 -1.55 -16.59
C LEU A 279 -13.88 -1.67 -17.64
N ASN A 280 -13.53 -0.58 -18.31
CA ASN A 280 -12.51 -0.56 -19.36
C ASN A 280 -11.12 -0.21 -18.81
N ASN A 281 -10.98 0.12 -17.52
CA ASN A 281 -9.70 0.40 -16.93
C ASN A 281 -9.08 -0.89 -16.40
N VAL A 282 -8.00 -1.33 -17.05
CA VAL A 282 -7.35 -2.62 -16.76
C VAL A 282 -6.78 -2.69 -15.35
N ASP A 283 -6.46 -1.55 -14.73
CA ASP A 283 -5.85 -1.47 -13.39
C ASP A 283 -6.86 -1.39 -12.25
N GLN A 284 -8.15 -1.49 -12.60
CA GLN A 284 -9.29 -1.65 -11.69
C GLN A 284 -9.27 -0.67 -10.50
N PRO A 285 -9.07 0.64 -10.71
CA PRO A 285 -9.13 1.61 -9.61
C PRO A 285 -10.50 1.56 -8.92
N PRO A 286 -10.57 1.67 -7.57
CA PRO A 286 -11.84 1.71 -6.86
C PRO A 286 -12.72 2.86 -7.32
N GLN A 287 -13.99 2.58 -7.63
CA GLN A 287 -14.96 3.62 -8.02
C GLN A 287 -14.99 4.76 -6.99
N LYS A 288 -15.03 4.41 -5.71
CA LYS A 288 -15.14 5.37 -4.61
C LYS A 288 -13.95 6.33 -4.52
N ILE A 289 -12.76 5.93 -4.98
CA ILE A 289 -11.62 6.85 -5.13
C ILE A 289 -11.86 7.83 -6.26
N LEU A 290 -12.33 7.33 -7.41
CA LEU A 290 -12.59 8.14 -8.60
C LEU A 290 -13.79 9.08 -8.47
N GLN A 291 -14.67 8.87 -7.49
CA GLN A 291 -15.76 9.79 -7.14
C GLN A 291 -15.28 11.08 -6.48
N SER A 292 -13.97 11.24 -6.29
CA SER A 292 -13.37 12.43 -5.72
C SER A 292 -12.06 12.78 -6.41
N SER A 293 -11.71 14.06 -6.46
CA SER A 293 -10.42 14.49 -6.99
C SER A 293 -9.94 15.77 -6.33
N TYR A 294 -8.63 15.87 -6.16
CA TYR A 294 -7.98 17.14 -5.88
C TYR A 294 -7.98 18.01 -7.14
N THR A 295 -8.24 19.30 -7.02
CA THR A 295 -8.12 20.28 -8.09
C THR A 295 -7.54 21.60 -7.59
N GLY A 296 -6.77 22.27 -8.45
CA GLY A 296 -6.21 23.59 -8.16
C GLY A 296 -5.64 24.22 -9.42
N THR A 297 -5.54 25.55 -9.46
CA THR A 297 -5.08 26.33 -10.64
C THR A 297 -3.82 25.72 -11.27
N SER A 298 -2.88 25.34 -10.42
CA SER A 298 -1.74 24.46 -10.70
C SER A 298 -1.34 23.86 -9.36
N PHE A 299 -0.91 22.60 -9.33
CA PHE A 299 -0.52 21.99 -8.05
C PHE A 299 0.61 20.97 -8.22
N THR A 300 1.19 20.59 -7.10
CA THR A 300 2.27 19.60 -7.07
C THR A 300 2.03 18.54 -6.02
N SER A 301 2.42 17.30 -6.31
CA SER A 301 2.50 16.22 -5.35
C SER A 301 3.94 15.72 -5.25
N THR A 302 4.45 15.54 -4.04
CA THR A 302 5.85 15.12 -3.81
C THR A 302 5.87 13.80 -3.07
N TRP A 303 6.60 12.85 -3.60
CA TRP A 303 6.94 11.57 -2.98
C TRP A 303 8.40 11.63 -2.56
N THR A 304 8.71 11.19 -1.33
CA THR A 304 10.04 11.34 -0.71
C THR A 304 10.50 10.02 -0.10
N GLY A 305 11.78 9.91 0.23
CA GLY A 305 12.35 8.70 0.83
C GLY A 305 12.53 7.57 -0.18
N LEU A 306 12.68 7.94 -1.45
CA LEU A 306 12.86 7.02 -2.56
C LEU A 306 14.35 6.74 -2.76
N GLU A 307 14.65 5.54 -3.24
CA GLU A 307 16.01 5.13 -3.59
C GLU A 307 16.53 5.95 -4.77
N VAL A 308 17.62 6.69 -4.59
CA VAL A 308 18.29 7.44 -5.67
C VAL A 308 18.82 6.48 -6.73
N ASP A 309 19.01 6.96 -7.95
CA ASP A 309 19.50 6.16 -9.09
C ASP A 309 18.65 4.92 -9.42
N SER A 310 17.37 4.93 -9.03
CA SER A 310 16.43 3.83 -9.28
C SER A 310 15.24 4.26 -10.13
N LYS A 311 14.66 3.30 -10.87
CA LYS A 311 13.51 3.54 -11.74
C LYS A 311 12.20 3.33 -10.99
N HIS A 312 11.35 4.35 -11.02
CA HIS A 312 10.01 4.28 -10.46
C HIS A 312 8.96 4.28 -11.56
N TYR A 313 7.95 3.44 -11.39
CA TYR A 313 6.77 3.44 -12.24
C TYR A 313 5.64 4.13 -11.49
N VAL A 314 5.06 5.15 -12.10
CA VAL A 314 3.92 5.88 -11.54
C VAL A 314 2.69 5.64 -12.39
N GLN A 315 1.56 5.50 -11.72
CA GLN A 315 0.25 5.46 -12.34
C GLN A 315 -0.66 6.50 -11.71
N PHE A 316 -1.18 7.41 -12.53
CA PHE A 316 -2.17 8.40 -12.14
C PHE A 316 -3.55 7.97 -12.59
N TYR A 317 -4.55 8.24 -11.76
CA TYR A 317 -5.94 7.92 -12.00
C TYR A 317 -6.79 9.17 -12.01
N PHE A 318 -7.70 9.22 -12.98
CA PHE A 318 -8.60 10.34 -13.20
C PHE A 318 -10.00 9.83 -13.56
N ALA A 319 -11.02 10.63 -13.28
CA ALA A 319 -12.33 10.56 -13.89
C ALA A 319 -12.86 11.97 -14.00
N GLU A 320 -13.34 12.40 -15.19
CA GLU A 320 -13.94 13.72 -15.31
C GLU A 320 -15.32 13.72 -14.66
N ILE A 321 -15.39 14.22 -13.43
CA ILE A 321 -16.59 14.21 -12.58
C ILE A 321 -17.26 15.59 -12.46
N ASP A 322 -16.65 16.65 -13.00
CA ASP A 322 -17.23 17.98 -12.94
C ASP A 322 -18.31 18.11 -14.02
N PRO A 323 -19.59 18.30 -13.65
CA PRO A 323 -20.69 18.39 -14.62
C PRO A 323 -20.59 19.62 -15.54
N LEU A 324 -19.71 20.58 -15.23
CA LEU A 324 -19.48 21.75 -16.07
C LEU A 324 -18.50 21.48 -17.23
N VAL A 325 -17.72 20.39 -17.17
CA VAL A 325 -16.85 19.95 -18.26
C VAL A 325 -17.66 19.07 -19.21
N THR A 326 -18.11 19.65 -20.32
CA THR A 326 -19.10 19.03 -21.23
C THR A 326 -18.57 18.74 -22.63
N ALA A 327 -17.32 19.11 -22.93
CA ALA A 327 -16.69 18.90 -24.23
C ALA A 327 -15.16 18.80 -24.10
N SER A 328 -14.53 18.15 -25.08
CA SER A 328 -13.08 18.17 -25.25
C SER A 328 -12.54 19.60 -25.34
N GLY A 329 -11.37 19.83 -24.78
CA GLY A 329 -10.66 21.11 -24.75
C GLY A 329 -10.99 22.00 -23.56
N MET A 330 -12.01 21.66 -22.75
CA MET A 330 -12.40 22.50 -21.61
C MET A 330 -11.45 22.37 -20.42
N ARG A 331 -10.88 21.17 -20.20
CA ARG A 331 -9.89 20.89 -19.16
C ARG A 331 -8.69 20.18 -19.75
N VAL A 332 -7.62 20.93 -19.98
CA VAL A 332 -6.40 20.43 -20.63
C VAL A 332 -5.18 20.81 -19.80
N PHE A 333 -4.34 19.83 -19.46
CA PHE A 333 -3.19 20.06 -18.59
C PHE A 333 -2.00 19.14 -18.91
N ASN A 334 -0.80 19.61 -18.58
CA ASN A 334 0.43 18.82 -18.66
C ASN A 334 0.79 18.25 -17.28
N ILE A 335 1.50 17.12 -17.32
CA ILE A 335 2.11 16.52 -16.13
C ILE A 335 3.63 16.55 -16.33
N SER A 336 4.36 17.01 -15.32
CA SER A 336 5.82 16.95 -15.28
C SER A 336 6.31 16.32 -13.99
N ALA A 337 7.49 15.71 -14.00
CA ALA A 337 8.19 15.21 -12.82
C ALA A 337 9.56 15.85 -12.73
N ASN A 338 9.89 16.44 -11.58
CA ASN A 338 11.18 17.09 -11.33
C ASN A 338 11.55 18.13 -12.41
N GLY A 339 10.54 18.82 -12.95
CA GLY A 339 10.70 19.83 -14.00
C GLY A 339 10.81 19.29 -15.42
N MET A 340 10.78 17.97 -15.62
CA MET A 340 10.75 17.33 -16.93
C MET A 340 9.33 16.92 -17.31
N ASP A 341 8.88 17.30 -18.49
CA ASP A 341 7.54 16.95 -18.98
C ASP A 341 7.41 15.43 -19.16
N LEU A 342 6.35 14.86 -18.59
CA LEU A 342 6.00 13.45 -18.77
C LEU A 342 5.11 13.26 -19.99
N THR A 343 4.27 14.25 -20.29
CA THR A 343 3.23 14.18 -21.32
C THR A 343 3.74 14.77 -22.63
N SER A 344 3.83 13.94 -23.69
CA SER A 344 4.11 14.42 -25.05
C SER A 344 2.94 15.19 -25.67
N THR A 345 1.73 14.87 -25.21
CA THR A 345 0.47 15.56 -25.54
C THR A 345 -0.25 15.91 -24.24
N PRO A 346 -0.81 17.11 -24.11
CA PRO A 346 -1.58 17.47 -22.92
C PRO A 346 -2.72 16.48 -22.64
N ILE A 347 -2.99 16.25 -21.36
CA ILE A 347 -4.07 15.38 -20.88
C ILE A 347 -5.41 16.11 -21.00
N ASP A 348 -6.37 15.46 -21.63
CA ASP A 348 -7.78 15.83 -21.67
C ASP A 348 -8.64 14.57 -21.43
N VAL A 349 -8.99 14.33 -20.17
CA VAL A 349 -9.71 13.11 -19.75
C VAL A 349 -11.07 13.00 -20.44
N PHE A 350 -11.77 14.12 -20.65
CA PHE A 350 -13.06 14.12 -21.33
C PHE A 350 -12.90 13.69 -22.79
N SER A 351 -11.84 14.14 -23.47
CA SER A 351 -11.57 13.72 -24.83
C SER A 351 -11.17 12.25 -24.95
N GLU A 352 -10.46 11.70 -23.96
CA GLU A 352 -10.00 10.30 -23.97
C GLU A 352 -11.13 9.32 -23.66
N VAL A 353 -11.96 9.62 -22.65
CA VAL A 353 -12.94 8.64 -22.12
C VAL A 353 -14.33 9.22 -21.81
N GLY A 354 -14.52 10.53 -21.95
CA GLY A 354 -15.77 11.22 -21.59
C GLY A 354 -15.92 11.44 -20.07
N ALA A 355 -17.11 11.90 -19.67
CA ALA A 355 -17.44 12.11 -18.27
C ALA A 355 -17.63 10.78 -17.52
N ASN A 356 -17.40 10.81 -16.20
CA ASN A 356 -17.64 9.71 -15.26
C ASN A 356 -17.06 8.35 -15.71
N THR A 357 -15.92 8.37 -16.40
CA THR A 357 -15.23 7.16 -16.87
C THR A 357 -13.78 7.21 -16.43
N ALA A 358 -13.28 6.07 -15.95
CA ALA A 358 -11.93 5.97 -15.42
C ALA A 358 -10.88 6.08 -16.54
N TYR A 359 -9.90 6.96 -16.33
CA TYR A 359 -8.72 7.10 -17.17
C TYR A 359 -7.46 6.95 -16.32
N SER A 360 -6.44 6.34 -16.89
CA SER A 360 -5.14 6.19 -16.23
C SER A 360 -4.00 6.64 -17.12
N TYR A 361 -3.05 7.35 -16.53
CA TYR A 361 -1.81 7.77 -17.18
C TYR A 361 -0.61 7.15 -16.47
N GLN A 362 0.33 6.62 -17.23
CA GLN A 362 1.47 5.87 -16.69
C GLN A 362 2.77 6.49 -17.18
N ALA A 363 3.78 6.50 -16.32
CA ALA A 363 5.11 6.98 -16.67
C ALA A 363 6.19 6.26 -15.86
N VAL A 364 7.41 6.25 -16.41
CA VAL A 364 8.62 5.88 -15.66
C VAL A 364 9.38 7.15 -15.33
N VAL A 365 9.75 7.29 -14.07
CA VAL A 365 10.35 8.49 -13.51
C VAL A 365 11.51 8.14 -12.58
N ASP A 366 12.42 9.10 -12.45
CA ASP A 366 13.62 8.97 -11.62
C ASP A 366 13.52 9.98 -10.46
N PRO A 367 13.83 9.56 -9.22
CA PRO A 367 14.01 10.49 -8.12
C PRO A 367 15.13 11.49 -8.38
N ASP A 368 15.01 12.67 -7.80
CA ASP A 368 16.11 13.62 -7.73
C ASP A 368 17.21 13.14 -6.77
N THR A 369 18.29 13.92 -6.66
CA THR A 369 19.44 13.59 -5.79
C THR A 369 19.10 13.56 -4.30
N THR A 370 17.89 13.97 -3.90
CA THR A 370 17.40 13.91 -2.51
C THR A 370 16.49 12.72 -2.26
N GLY A 371 16.26 11.86 -3.26
CA GLY A 371 15.32 10.76 -3.17
C GLY A 371 13.87 11.23 -3.24
N SER A 372 13.60 12.30 -4.00
CA SER A 372 12.26 12.86 -4.16
C SER A 372 11.78 12.88 -5.61
N ILE A 373 10.50 12.62 -5.82
CA ILE A 373 9.82 12.87 -7.10
C ILE A 373 8.73 13.89 -6.87
N ARG A 374 8.87 15.06 -7.50
CA ARG A 374 7.86 16.12 -7.49
C ARG A 374 7.10 16.14 -8.80
N PHE A 375 5.86 15.67 -8.77
CA PHE A 375 4.92 15.79 -9.87
C PHE A 375 4.27 17.17 -9.87
N SER A 376 4.11 17.77 -11.05
CA SER A 376 3.42 19.04 -11.25
C SER A 376 2.32 18.90 -12.30
N PHE A 377 1.16 19.46 -12.00
CA PHE A 377 -0.03 19.44 -12.85
C PHE A 377 -0.36 20.88 -13.23
N ASN A 378 -0.21 21.22 -14.51
CA ASN A 378 -0.27 22.61 -14.99
C ASN A 378 -1.26 22.75 -16.15
N PRO A 379 -2.21 23.70 -16.09
CA PRO A 379 -3.14 23.93 -17.18
C PRO A 379 -2.39 24.39 -18.44
N VAL A 380 -2.92 24.03 -19.60
CA VAL A 380 -2.38 24.45 -20.89
C VAL A 380 -3.18 25.61 -21.46
N GLY A 381 -2.48 26.66 -21.89
CA GLY A 381 -3.07 27.76 -22.67
C GLY A 381 -4.28 28.41 -22.01
N ASN A 382 -5.43 28.33 -22.68
CA ASN A 382 -6.72 28.87 -22.26
C ASN A 382 -7.67 27.82 -21.67
N SER A 383 -7.15 26.70 -21.13
CA SER A 383 -7.95 25.72 -20.40
C SER A 383 -8.87 26.43 -19.41
N THR A 384 -10.18 26.16 -19.50
CA THR A 384 -11.20 26.84 -18.69
C THR A 384 -11.23 26.29 -17.28
N PHE A 385 -10.89 25.00 -17.12
CA PHE A 385 -10.87 24.31 -15.85
C PHE A 385 -9.45 23.95 -15.42
N SER A 386 -9.29 23.92 -14.10
CA SER A 386 -8.06 23.54 -13.43
C SER A 386 -7.70 22.05 -13.64
N PRO A 387 -6.42 21.68 -13.62
CA PRO A 387 -6.00 20.29 -13.52
C PRO A 387 -6.60 19.61 -12.28
N PHE A 388 -6.60 18.28 -12.30
CA PHE A 388 -7.13 17.48 -11.21
C PHE A 388 -6.41 16.14 -11.11
N LEU A 389 -6.54 15.45 -9.97
CA LEU A 389 -6.01 14.11 -9.74
C LEU A 389 -6.90 13.38 -8.73
N ALA A 390 -7.34 12.17 -9.07
CA ALA A 390 -8.13 11.34 -8.16
C ALA A 390 -7.21 10.49 -7.28
N ALA A 391 -6.26 9.78 -7.88
CA ALA A 391 -5.39 8.85 -7.19
C ALA A 391 -4.04 8.70 -7.89
N ALA A 392 -3.03 8.21 -7.16
CA ALA A 392 -1.78 7.77 -7.76
C ALA A 392 -1.20 6.56 -7.05
N GLU A 393 -0.53 5.70 -7.79
CA GLU A 393 0.29 4.61 -7.28
C GLU A 393 1.74 4.83 -7.73
N LEU A 394 2.70 4.56 -6.84
CA LEU A 394 4.12 4.66 -7.15
C LEU A 394 4.81 3.35 -6.77
N PHE A 395 5.64 2.84 -7.66
CA PHE A 395 6.36 1.60 -7.47
C PHE A 395 7.84 1.78 -7.78
N ASN A 396 8.71 1.19 -6.97
CA ASN A 396 10.10 0.95 -7.35
C ASN A 396 10.19 -0.37 -8.12
N THR A 397 11.03 -0.41 -9.16
CA THR A 397 11.12 -1.59 -10.04
C THR A 397 12.48 -2.27 -9.90
N ARG A 398 12.48 -3.57 -9.56
CA ARG A 398 13.71 -4.35 -9.34
C ARG A 398 13.78 -5.55 -10.29
N ILE A 399 14.98 -5.94 -10.68
CA ILE A 399 15.17 -7.16 -11.50
C ILE A 399 14.80 -8.36 -10.62
N SER A 400 13.97 -9.27 -11.14
CA SER A 400 13.67 -10.50 -10.43
C SER A 400 14.85 -11.46 -10.53
N ASN A 401 15.27 -11.99 -9.39
CA ASN A 401 16.19 -13.11 -9.22
C ASN A 401 15.47 -14.46 -9.40
N ALA A 402 14.31 -14.48 -10.06
CA ALA A 402 13.56 -15.67 -10.41
C ALA A 402 14.49 -16.79 -10.87
N LEU A 403 14.29 -17.99 -10.31
CA LEU A 403 15.07 -19.16 -10.65
C LEU A 403 14.92 -19.43 -12.15
N THR A 404 16.02 -19.36 -12.89
CA THR A 404 16.02 -19.73 -14.30
C THR A 404 15.58 -21.19 -14.44
N PRO A 405 14.81 -21.58 -15.47
CA PRO A 405 14.45 -22.98 -15.71
C PRO A 405 15.64 -23.91 -16.05
N SER A 406 16.89 -23.49 -15.86
CA SER A 406 18.10 -24.20 -16.24
C SER A 406 18.87 -24.70 -15.01
N ALA A 407 18.24 -25.56 -14.21
CA ALA A 407 18.91 -26.44 -13.24
C ALA A 407 18.09 -27.68 -12.88
N ILE A 408 17.20 -28.15 -13.76
CA ILE A 408 16.61 -29.49 -13.67
C ILE A 408 17.13 -30.27 -14.87
N GLY A 409 18.34 -30.80 -14.74
CA GLY A 409 19.01 -31.49 -15.83
C GLY A 409 20.49 -31.76 -15.58
N GLN A 410 20.81 -32.47 -14.50
CA GLN A 410 21.78 -33.58 -14.46
C GLN A 410 21.66 -34.32 -13.14
#